data_AF-A0A9Q0KHC8-F1
#
_entry.id   AF-A0A9Q0KHC8-F1
#
_cell.length_a   1.000
_cell.length_b   1.000
_cell.length_c   1.000
_cell.angle_alpha   90.00
_cell.angle_beta   90.00
_cell.angle_gamma   90.00
#
_symmetry.space_group_name_H-M   'P 1'
#
loop_
_entity.id
_entity.type
_entity.pdbx_description
1 polymer ?
#
loop_
_entity_poly.entity_id
_entity_poly.type
_entity_poly.pdbx_seq_one_letter_code
_entity_poly.pdbx_strand_id
1 'polypeptide(L)'
;MRLPILNEENYAEWLELLELTLGYMNLNLAINEEKPEDLTDESTPDQRNYYAKWQRSNNMSLRLIKANMSRAIRRPILNKLTVREYLDSIKEQYVSTDSSTVSTLIAKLGAIKYNESKDVRDHIMKARDIAAQLKDYEIDLPEVYLMFCNNFVVMRHRFNMHCSFGVGSVNDDPLYTTIGGIYPLDSCVD
;
A
#
# COMPACT_ATOMS: atom_id res chain seq x y z
N MET A 1 -4.65 23.44 16.21
CA MET A 1 -4.76 22.54 15.05
C MET A 1 -5.62 21.34 15.45
N ARG A 2 -6.56 20.93 14.60
CA ARG A 2 -7.47 19.81 14.90
C ARG A 2 -7.05 18.61 14.08
N LEU A 3 -6.72 17.50 14.75
CA LEU A 3 -6.43 16.23 14.10
C LEU A 3 -7.77 15.61 13.61
N PRO A 4 -7.91 15.25 12.32
CA PRO A 4 -9.09 14.52 11.85
C PRO A 4 -9.15 13.11 12.46
N ILE A 5 -10.31 12.46 12.39
CA ILE A 5 -10.45 11.05 12.74
C ILE A 5 -9.89 10.22 11.57
N LEU A 6 -8.96 9.31 11.86
CA LEU A 6 -8.43 8.38 10.87
C LEU A 6 -9.54 7.46 10.34
N ASN A 7 -9.67 7.40 9.01
CA ASN A 7 -10.53 6.54 8.22
C ASN A 7 -9.72 5.89 7.09
N GLU A 8 -10.37 5.16 6.19
CA GLU A 8 -9.69 4.41 5.11
C GLU A 8 -9.07 5.31 4.02
N GLU A 9 -9.57 6.53 3.84
CA GLU A 9 -9.22 7.41 2.72
C GLU A 9 -8.27 8.56 3.10
N ASN A 10 -8.12 8.87 4.40
CA ASN A 10 -7.42 10.06 4.86
C ASN A 10 -6.08 9.80 5.55
N TYR A 11 -5.48 8.62 5.37
CA TYR A 11 -4.26 8.24 6.10
C TYR A 11 -3.09 9.22 5.91
N ALA A 12 -2.83 9.67 4.68
CA ALA A 12 -1.73 10.59 4.39
C ALA A 12 -1.88 11.95 5.09
N GLU A 13 -3.05 12.60 4.93
CA GLU A 13 -3.36 13.87 5.58
C GLU A 13 -3.39 13.74 7.12
N TRP A 14 -3.95 12.63 7.61
CA TRP A 14 -3.98 12.34 9.04
C TRP A 14 -2.58 12.18 9.62
N LEU A 15 -1.67 11.49 8.92
CA LEU A 15 -0.30 11.27 9.36
C LEU A 15 0.48 12.60 9.43
N GLU A 16 0.38 13.44 8.40
CA GLU A 16 1.04 14.75 8.36
C GLU A 16 0.55 15.66 9.51
N LEU A 17 -0.77 15.76 9.70
CA LEU A 17 -1.35 16.54 10.80
C LEU A 17 -1.01 15.96 12.17
N LEU A 18 -0.90 14.64 12.30
CA LEU A 18 -0.48 13.98 13.53
C LEU A 18 0.95 14.37 13.87
N GLU A 19 1.88 14.26 12.93
CA GLU A 19 3.29 14.62 13.11
C GLU A 19 3.45 16.09 13.52
N LEU A 20 2.73 16.99 12.85
CA LEU A 20 2.74 18.42 13.20
C LEU A 20 2.16 18.64 14.61
N THR A 21 1.10 17.92 14.98
CA THR A 21 0.46 18.05 16.30
C THR A 21 1.42 17.59 17.41
N LEU A 22 2.08 16.44 17.19
CA LEU A 22 3.01 15.86 18.15
C LEU A 22 4.29 16.69 18.25
N GLY A 23 4.79 17.24 17.14
CA GLY A 23 5.90 18.20 17.14
C GLY A 23 5.57 19.45 17.95
N TYR A 24 4.41 20.06 17.70
CA TYR A 24 3.96 21.25 18.45
C TYR A 24 3.84 21.00 19.96
N MET A 25 3.42 19.79 20.36
CA MET A 25 3.28 19.41 21.77
C MET A 25 4.56 18.86 22.40
N ASN A 26 5.68 18.80 21.67
CA ASN A 26 6.94 18.16 22.10
C ASN A 26 6.77 16.69 22.54
N LEU A 27 5.99 15.94 21.77
CA LEU A 27 5.67 14.52 22.00
C LEU A 27 6.23 13.58 20.91
N ASN A 28 7.07 14.09 20.02
CA ASN A 28 7.72 13.32 18.95
C ASN A 28 8.93 12.50 19.41
N LEU A 29 9.41 12.67 20.65
CA LEU A 29 10.59 11.97 21.16
C LEU A 29 10.51 10.45 20.99
N ALA A 30 9.42 9.82 21.42
CA ALA A 30 9.24 8.37 21.32
C ALA A 30 8.90 7.86 19.91
N ILE A 31 8.66 8.77 18.97
CA ILE A 31 8.49 8.45 17.54
C ILE A 31 9.84 8.45 16.85
N ASN A 32 10.72 9.40 17.21
CA ASN A 32 12.00 9.62 16.56
C ASN A 32 13.12 8.78 17.17
N GLU A 33 13.08 8.54 18.47
CA GLU A 33 14.11 7.79 19.20
C GLU A 33 13.63 6.38 19.55
N GLU A 34 14.57 5.43 19.56
CA GLU A 34 14.30 4.07 20.04
C GLU A 34 13.97 4.05 21.54
N LYS A 35 13.33 2.96 21.99
CA LYS A 35 13.04 2.77 23.40
C LYS A 35 14.38 2.76 24.17
N PRO A 36 14.58 3.64 25.17
CA PRO A 36 15.76 3.58 26.01
C PRO A 36 15.79 2.28 26.82
N GLU A 37 17.00 1.89 27.22
CA GLU A 37 17.18 0.77 28.13
C GLU A 37 16.37 0.97 29.42
N ASP A 38 15.89 -0.14 29.98
CA ASP A 38 15.15 -0.10 31.22
C ASP A 38 16.06 0.35 32.36
N LEU A 39 15.52 1.18 33.24
CA LEU A 39 16.28 1.79 34.33
C LEU A 39 16.76 0.73 35.33
N THR A 40 18.00 0.88 35.78
CA THR A 40 18.63 0.11 36.85
C THR A 40 18.90 0.99 38.06
N ASP A 41 19.25 0.38 39.21
CA ASP A 41 19.61 1.12 40.43
C ASP A 41 20.84 2.04 40.22
N GLU A 42 21.70 1.68 39.28
CA GLU A 42 22.93 2.40 38.90
C GLU A 42 22.68 3.55 37.92
N SER A 43 21.45 3.69 37.40
CA SER A 43 21.14 4.71 36.41
C SER A 43 21.43 6.12 36.93
N THR A 44 21.95 6.98 36.06
CA THR A 44 22.21 8.37 36.41
C THR A 44 20.91 9.19 36.50
N PRO A 45 20.90 10.33 37.21
CA PRO A 45 19.76 11.24 37.19
C PRO A 45 19.32 11.65 35.78
N ASP A 46 20.28 11.83 34.86
CA ASP A 46 20.01 12.22 33.48
C ASP A 46 19.36 11.09 32.67
N GLN A 47 19.81 9.84 32.84
CA GLN A 47 19.19 8.67 32.22
C GLN A 47 17.74 8.50 32.71
N ARG A 48 17.50 8.66 34.02
CA ARG A 48 16.14 8.62 34.58
C ARG A 48 15.24 9.72 34.02
N ASN A 49 15.76 10.94 33.89
CA ASN A 49 15.02 12.07 33.33
C ASN A 49 14.70 11.85 31.84
N TYR A 50 15.66 11.35 31.06
CA TYR A 50 15.46 11.01 29.66
C TYR A 50 14.39 9.93 29.49
N TYR A 51 14.49 8.83 30.24
CA TYR A 51 13.49 7.75 30.24
C TYR A 51 12.08 8.28 30.57
N ALA A 52 11.95 9.13 31.59
CA ALA A 52 10.66 9.73 31.96
C ALA A 52 10.07 10.61 30.84
N LYS A 53 10.91 11.41 30.16
CA LYS A 53 10.49 12.21 29.00
C LYS A 53 10.04 11.34 27.84
N TRP A 54 10.82 10.30 27.53
CA TRP A 54 10.49 9.33 26.49
C TRP A 54 9.17 8.61 26.79
N GLN A 55 9.00 8.10 28.01
CA GLN A 55 7.80 7.39 28.44
C GLN A 55 6.56 8.30 28.40
N ARG A 56 6.70 9.57 28.81
CA ARG A 56 5.63 10.57 28.69
C ARG A 56 5.23 10.80 27.23
N SER A 57 6.22 10.98 26.36
CA SER A 57 6.00 11.14 24.91
C SER A 57 5.28 9.90 24.34
N ASN A 58 5.77 8.70 24.62
CA ASN A 58 5.16 7.44 24.18
C ASN A 58 3.68 7.33 24.60
N ASN A 59 3.42 7.52 25.89
CA ASN A 59 2.08 7.36 26.46
C ASN A 59 1.08 8.40 25.94
N MET A 60 1.51 9.66 25.82
CA MET A 60 0.64 10.74 25.33
C MET A 60 0.35 10.59 23.84
N SER A 61 1.36 10.26 23.02
CA SER A 61 1.18 10.03 21.59
C SER A 61 0.24 8.85 21.32
N LEU A 62 0.42 7.73 22.04
CA LEU A 62 -0.51 6.59 21.96
C LEU A 62 -1.96 6.97 22.31
N ARG A 63 -2.17 7.78 23.36
CA ARG A 63 -3.51 8.25 23.74
C ARG A 63 -4.12 9.13 22.66
N LEU A 64 -3.34 10.07 22.09
CA LEU A 64 -3.80 10.98 21.05
C LEU A 64 -4.21 10.22 19.78
N ILE A 65 -3.34 9.32 19.30
CA ILE A 65 -3.60 8.49 18.12
C ILE A 65 -4.85 7.65 18.34
N LYS A 66 -4.94 6.92 19.46
CA LYS A 66 -6.08 6.06 19.79
C LYS A 66 -7.39 6.85 19.92
N ALA A 67 -7.34 8.10 20.37
CA ALA A 67 -8.51 8.96 20.49
C ALA A 67 -9.02 9.48 19.13
N ASN A 68 -8.11 9.65 18.16
CA ASN A 68 -8.42 10.16 16.82
C ASN A 68 -8.47 9.06 15.76
N MET A 69 -8.96 7.89 16.15
CA MET A 69 -9.08 6.71 15.30
C MET A 69 -10.47 6.10 15.46
N SER A 70 -11.08 5.67 14.35
CA SER A 70 -12.37 5.00 14.38
C SER A 70 -12.28 3.66 15.15
N ARG A 71 -13.39 3.21 15.75
CA ARG A 71 -13.41 1.94 16.50
C ARG A 71 -13.12 0.73 15.62
N ALA A 72 -13.40 0.81 14.31
CA ALA A 72 -13.17 -0.26 13.36
C ALA A 72 -11.65 -0.53 13.19
N ILE A 73 -10.86 0.54 13.02
CA ILE A 73 -9.41 0.48 12.84
C ILE A 73 -8.68 0.25 14.17
N ARG A 74 -9.25 0.71 15.28
CA ARG A 74 -8.62 0.62 16.61
C ARG A 74 -8.50 -0.82 17.15
N ARG A 75 -9.46 -1.71 16.84
CA ARG A 75 -9.52 -3.05 17.46
C ARG A 75 -8.36 -3.97 17.09
N PRO A 76 -7.91 -4.05 15.82
CA PRO A 76 -6.81 -4.93 15.46
C PRO A 76 -5.44 -4.51 16.05
N ILE A 77 -5.25 -3.23 16.39
CA ILE A 77 -3.93 -2.64 16.73
C ILE A 77 -3.72 -2.53 18.26
N LEU A 78 -4.64 -3.07 19.08
CA LEU A 78 -4.73 -2.80 20.52
C LEU A 78 -3.48 -3.11 21.38
N ASN A 79 -2.57 -3.96 20.90
CA ASN A 79 -1.54 -4.61 21.74
C ASN A 79 -0.11 -4.06 21.61
N LYS A 80 0.13 -2.96 20.89
CA LYS A 80 1.50 -2.41 20.77
C LYS A 80 1.90 -1.59 22.00
N LEU A 81 3.13 -1.82 22.49
CA LEU A 81 3.69 -1.21 23.69
C LEU A 81 4.25 0.19 23.40
N THR A 82 4.84 0.36 22.23
CA THR A 82 5.42 1.63 21.79
C THR A 82 4.56 2.32 20.74
N VAL A 83 4.65 3.65 20.68
CA VAL A 83 3.98 4.47 19.66
C VAL A 83 4.51 4.16 18.27
N ARG A 84 5.81 3.84 18.15
CA ARG A 84 6.45 3.46 16.88
C ARG A 84 5.83 2.18 16.32
N GLU A 85 5.83 1.10 17.11
CA GLU A 85 5.19 -0.16 16.71
C GLU A 85 3.69 0.01 16.40
N TYR A 86 3.01 0.91 17.11
CA TYR A 86 1.62 1.22 16.85
C TYR A 86 1.42 1.92 15.50
N LEU A 87 2.27 2.91 15.17
CA LEU A 87 2.25 3.59 13.87
C LEU A 87 2.64 2.64 12.73
N ASP A 88 3.63 1.77 12.93
CA ASP A 88 4.03 0.79 11.93
C ASP A 88 2.88 -0.18 11.60
N SER A 89 2.15 -0.67 12.61
CA SER A 89 0.98 -1.52 12.36
C SER A 89 -0.20 -0.78 11.71
N ILE A 90 -0.35 0.53 11.94
CA ILE A 90 -1.29 1.32 11.14
C ILE A 90 -0.80 1.34 9.70
N LYS A 91 0.45 1.77 9.47
CA LYS A 91 1.03 1.85 8.13
C LYS A 91 0.89 0.54 7.36
N GLU A 92 1.15 -0.60 7.99
CA GLU A 92 0.97 -1.93 7.39
C GLU A 92 -0.48 -2.19 6.95
N GLN A 93 -1.49 -1.80 7.72
CA GLN A 93 -2.90 -1.95 7.33
C GLN A 93 -3.26 -1.12 6.10
N TYR A 94 -2.74 0.11 6.02
CA TYR A 94 -3.02 0.99 4.89
C TYR A 94 -2.22 0.59 3.65
N VAL A 95 -0.92 0.30 3.78
CA VAL A 95 -0.07 -0.18 2.68
C VAL A 95 -0.54 -1.55 2.15
N SER A 96 -1.01 -2.45 3.02
CA SER A 96 -1.58 -3.74 2.58
C SER A 96 -2.92 -3.57 1.87
N THR A 97 -3.74 -2.61 2.30
CA THR A 97 -5.00 -2.27 1.61
C THR A 97 -4.71 -1.69 0.23
N ASP A 98 -3.76 -0.76 0.10
CA ASP A 98 -3.34 -0.20 -1.18
C ASP A 98 -2.79 -1.28 -2.11
N SER A 99 -1.91 -2.17 -1.61
CA SER A 99 -1.36 -3.29 -2.39
C SER A 99 -2.43 -4.29 -2.84
N SER A 100 -3.39 -4.63 -1.97
CA SER A 100 -4.49 -5.53 -2.30
C SER A 100 -5.49 -4.90 -3.28
N THR A 101 -5.70 -3.59 -3.18
CA THR A 101 -6.57 -2.81 -4.06
C THR A 101 -5.94 -2.68 -5.44
N VAL A 102 -4.66 -2.33 -5.50
CA VAL A 102 -3.84 -2.37 -6.72
C VAL A 102 -3.89 -3.76 -7.37
N SER A 103 -3.65 -4.81 -6.60
CA SER A 103 -3.70 -6.20 -7.11
C SER A 103 -5.09 -6.56 -7.64
N THR A 104 -6.14 -6.11 -6.97
CA THR A 104 -7.54 -6.30 -7.40
C THR A 104 -7.85 -5.51 -8.66
N LEU A 105 -7.35 -4.28 -8.80
CA LEU A 105 -7.50 -3.45 -10.00
C LEU A 105 -6.74 -4.06 -11.20
N ILE A 106 -5.52 -4.54 -11.00
CA ILE A 106 -4.75 -5.27 -12.02
C ILE A 106 -5.48 -6.56 -12.42
N ALA A 107 -6.00 -7.33 -11.46
CA ALA A 107 -6.77 -8.53 -11.74
C ALA A 107 -8.08 -8.22 -12.50
N LYS A 108 -8.79 -7.15 -12.11
CA LYS A 108 -9.98 -6.67 -12.82
C LYS A 108 -9.64 -6.25 -14.24
N LEU A 109 -8.54 -5.52 -14.44
CA LEU A 109 -8.06 -5.08 -15.75
C LEU A 109 -7.74 -6.27 -16.66
N GLY A 110 -7.03 -7.28 -16.14
CA GLY A 110 -6.77 -8.53 -16.87
C GLY A 110 -8.02 -9.39 -17.11
N ALA A 111 -9.04 -9.25 -16.26
CA ALA A 111 -10.30 -9.98 -16.37
C ALA A 111 -11.35 -9.29 -17.25
N ILE A 112 -11.11 -8.06 -17.73
CA ILE A 112 -12.05 -7.40 -18.66
C ILE A 112 -12.05 -8.18 -19.98
N LYS A 113 -13.03 -9.07 -20.13
CA LYS A 113 -13.30 -9.75 -21.39
C LYS A 113 -14.29 -8.93 -22.19
N TYR A 114 -14.01 -8.76 -23.47
CA TYR A 114 -15.03 -8.29 -24.39
C TYR A 114 -16.09 -9.36 -24.54
N ASN A 115 -17.34 -8.92 -24.44
CA ASN A 115 -18.49 -9.76 -24.71
C ASN A 115 -19.05 -9.28 -26.04
N GLU A 116 -19.21 -10.18 -27.01
CA GLU A 116 -19.66 -9.90 -28.38
C GLU A 116 -21.04 -9.21 -28.44
N SER A 117 -21.79 -9.24 -27.33
CA SER A 117 -23.07 -8.54 -27.16
C SER A 117 -22.97 -7.11 -26.57
N LYS A 118 -21.78 -6.64 -26.18
CA LYS A 118 -21.56 -5.32 -25.54
C LYS A 118 -20.79 -4.39 -26.47
N ASP A 119 -21.09 -3.09 -26.40
CA ASP A 119 -20.42 -2.05 -27.20
C ASP A 119 -18.91 -1.99 -26.89
N VAL A 120 -18.10 -1.90 -27.95
CA VAL A 120 -16.65 -1.69 -27.89
C VAL A 120 -16.32 -0.44 -27.07
N ARG A 121 -17.15 0.60 -27.16
CA ARG A 121 -16.99 1.83 -26.38
C ARG A 121 -17.05 1.58 -24.87
N ASP A 122 -18.01 0.77 -24.41
CA ASP A 122 -18.17 0.43 -22.99
C ASP A 122 -16.98 -0.37 -22.46
N HIS A 123 -16.40 -1.22 -23.31
CA HIS A 123 -15.21 -2.00 -22.97
C HIS A 123 -13.98 -1.09 -22.79
N ILE A 124 -13.73 -0.20 -23.74
CA ILE A 124 -12.61 0.77 -23.69
C ILE A 124 -12.76 1.69 -22.48
N MET A 125 -13.97 2.18 -22.21
CA MET A 125 -14.22 3.07 -21.07
C MET A 125 -13.92 2.38 -19.74
N LYS A 126 -14.28 1.10 -19.57
CA LYS A 126 -13.97 0.33 -18.35
C LYS A 126 -12.48 0.09 -18.14
N ALA A 127 -11.76 -0.21 -19.23
CA ALA A 127 -10.30 -0.38 -19.16
C ALA A 127 -9.60 0.93 -18.80
N ARG A 128 -10.03 2.06 -19.38
CA ARG A 128 -9.50 3.39 -19.06
C ARG A 128 -9.83 3.84 -17.64
N ASP A 129 -11.03 3.54 -17.15
CA ASP A 129 -11.45 3.87 -15.79
C ASP A 129 -10.58 3.15 -14.74
N ILE A 130 -10.31 1.86 -14.93
CA ILE A 130 -9.41 1.11 -14.04
C ILE A 130 -7.96 1.60 -14.15
N ALA A 131 -7.50 1.97 -15.35
CA ALA A 131 -6.18 2.55 -15.53
C ALA A 131 -6.02 3.91 -14.84
N ALA A 132 -7.08 4.74 -14.86
CA ALA A 132 -7.10 6.00 -14.13
C ALA A 132 -7.05 5.75 -12.61
N GLN A 133 -7.80 4.77 -12.09
CA GLN A 133 -7.72 4.37 -10.68
C GLN A 133 -6.32 3.88 -10.29
N LEU A 134 -5.62 3.14 -11.15
CA LEU A 134 -4.23 2.72 -10.89
C LEU A 134 -3.24 3.88 -10.84
N LYS A 135 -3.51 4.96 -11.58
CA LYS A 135 -2.69 6.18 -11.56
C LYS A 135 -2.75 6.90 -10.21
N ASP A 136 -3.87 6.83 -9.50
CA ASP A 136 -4.00 7.37 -8.14
C ASP A 136 -3.12 6.63 -7.12
N TYR A 137 -2.67 5.41 -7.46
CA TYR A 137 -1.69 4.62 -6.71
C TYR A 137 -0.26 4.73 -7.29
N GLU A 138 0.03 5.77 -8.08
CA GLU A 138 1.33 5.99 -8.76
C GLU A 138 1.74 4.88 -9.75
N ILE A 139 0.79 4.05 -10.19
CA ILE A 139 1.02 3.01 -11.19
C ILE A 139 0.60 3.53 -12.55
N ASP A 140 1.58 3.98 -13.33
CA ASP A 140 1.36 4.42 -14.71
C ASP A 140 1.44 3.22 -15.65
N LEU A 141 0.31 2.88 -16.28
CA LEU A 141 0.26 1.83 -17.28
C LEU A 141 0.62 2.44 -18.65
N PRO A 142 1.67 1.96 -19.32
CA PRO A 142 2.02 2.44 -20.65
C PRO A 142 0.84 2.32 -21.62
N GLU A 143 0.69 3.29 -22.52
CA GLU A 143 -0.37 3.27 -23.56
C GLU A 143 -0.34 1.96 -24.37
N VAL A 144 0.84 1.36 -24.54
CA VAL A 144 1.04 0.05 -25.18
C VAL A 144 0.39 -1.09 -24.39
N TYR A 145 0.42 -1.06 -23.06
CA TYR A 145 -0.25 -2.06 -22.21
C TYR A 145 -1.77 -1.92 -22.29
N LEU A 146 -2.28 -0.68 -22.28
CA LEU A 146 -3.70 -0.41 -22.50
C LEU A 146 -4.14 -0.84 -23.89
N MET A 147 -3.34 -0.55 -24.92
CA MET A 147 -3.58 -1.05 -26.27
C MET A 147 -3.56 -2.57 -26.31
N PHE A 148 -2.67 -3.25 -25.61
CA PHE A 148 -2.62 -4.71 -25.57
C PHE A 148 -3.86 -5.32 -24.92
N CYS A 149 -4.29 -4.82 -23.76
CA CYS A 149 -5.54 -5.22 -23.10
C CYS A 149 -6.77 -5.00 -24.00
N ASN A 150 -6.79 -3.90 -24.77
CA ASN A 150 -7.87 -3.59 -25.71
C ASN A 150 -7.76 -4.36 -27.06
N ASN A 151 -6.55 -4.67 -27.54
CA ASN A 151 -6.29 -5.25 -28.87
C ASN A 151 -6.36 -6.78 -28.87
N PHE A 152 -6.03 -7.46 -27.77
CA PHE A 152 -6.20 -8.92 -27.69
C PHE A 152 -7.65 -9.35 -27.93
N VAL A 153 -8.59 -8.47 -27.56
CA VAL A 153 -10.02 -8.59 -27.82
C VAL A 153 -10.35 -8.44 -29.31
N VAL A 154 -9.82 -7.41 -29.98
CA VAL A 154 -10.08 -7.13 -31.40
C VAL A 154 -9.46 -8.19 -32.29
N MET A 155 -8.27 -8.67 -31.94
CA MET A 155 -7.56 -9.74 -32.65
C MET A 155 -8.27 -11.10 -32.50
N ARG A 156 -8.85 -11.40 -31.32
CA ARG A 156 -9.63 -12.64 -31.11
C ARG A 156 -10.86 -12.69 -32.00
N HIS A 157 -11.52 -11.55 -32.24
CA HIS A 157 -12.69 -11.45 -33.13
C HIS A 157 -12.30 -11.51 -34.62
N ARG A 158 -11.10 -11.04 -34.98
CA ARG A 158 -10.65 -10.97 -36.38
C ARG A 158 -9.92 -12.22 -36.88
N PHE A 159 -9.30 -13.00 -35.98
CA PHE A 159 -8.44 -14.13 -36.34
C PHE A 159 -8.76 -15.45 -35.62
N ASN A 160 -9.78 -15.53 -34.77
CA ASN A 160 -10.22 -16.75 -34.07
C ASN A 160 -9.08 -17.58 -33.43
N MET A 161 -8.07 -16.91 -32.84
CA MET A 161 -6.95 -17.58 -32.19
C MET A 161 -7.26 -18.01 -30.74
N HIS A 162 -6.89 -19.24 -30.39
CA HIS A 162 -6.85 -19.74 -29.01
C HIS A 162 -5.42 -19.59 -28.45
N CYS A 163 -5.22 -18.70 -27.48
CA CYS A 163 -3.97 -18.65 -26.72
C CYS A 163 -4.15 -19.27 -25.33
N SER A 164 -3.23 -20.18 -24.98
CA SER A 164 -3.10 -20.76 -23.63
C SER A 164 -1.95 -20.04 -22.91
N PHE A 165 -2.20 -19.48 -21.73
CA PHE A 165 -1.14 -18.93 -20.87
C PHE A 165 -0.69 -20.00 -19.88
N GLY A 166 0.59 -20.37 -19.93
CA GLY A 166 1.24 -21.26 -18.95
C GLY A 166 2.29 -20.50 -18.13
N VAL A 167 2.40 -20.80 -16.84
CA VAL A 167 3.44 -20.26 -15.94
C VAL A 167 4.66 -21.17 -16.03
N GLY A 168 5.79 -20.68 -16.57
CA GLY A 168 7.05 -21.42 -16.61
C GLY A 168 7.82 -21.32 -15.29
N SER A 169 8.35 -22.45 -14.78
CA SER A 169 9.17 -22.47 -13.57
C SER A 169 10.62 -22.06 -13.86
N VAL A 170 11.20 -21.31 -12.92
CA VAL A 170 12.57 -20.82 -12.86
C VAL A 170 13.56 -21.99 -12.81
N ASN A 171 14.60 -21.99 -13.66
CA ASN A 171 15.82 -22.77 -13.45
C ASN A 171 17.06 -21.88 -13.64
N ASP A 172 18.04 -22.15 -12.77
CA ASP A 172 19.19 -21.34 -12.37
C ASP A 172 20.23 -21.03 -13.47
N ASP A 173 20.57 -19.74 -13.66
CA ASP A 173 21.84 -19.30 -14.27
C ASP A 173 22.25 -17.88 -13.73
N PRO A 174 23.51 -17.61 -13.34
CA PRO A 174 23.82 -16.60 -12.33
C PRO A 174 24.24 -15.21 -12.86
N LEU A 175 23.76 -14.75 -14.02
CA LEU A 175 24.23 -13.46 -14.59
C LEU A 175 23.18 -12.39 -14.93
N TYR A 176 21.90 -12.59 -14.62
CA TYR A 176 20.89 -11.52 -14.75
C TYR A 176 19.83 -11.60 -13.65
N THR A 177 20.05 -10.87 -12.55
CA THR A 177 19.00 -10.55 -11.58
C THR A 177 18.25 -9.33 -12.10
N THR A 178 17.11 -9.51 -12.76
CA THR A 178 16.12 -8.44 -13.01
C THR A 178 14.72 -9.04 -13.05
N ILE A 179 13.93 -8.63 -12.07
CA ILE A 179 12.46 -8.65 -11.91
C ILE A 179 11.70 -9.23 -13.11
N GLY A 180 10.94 -10.30 -12.85
CA GLY A 180 10.17 -11.06 -13.84
C GLY A 180 9.24 -10.19 -14.68
N GLY A 181 9.65 -9.96 -15.93
CA GLY A 181 8.78 -9.49 -17.00
C GLY A 181 7.89 -10.63 -17.51
N ILE A 182 6.63 -10.34 -17.76
CA ILE A 182 5.77 -11.18 -18.60
C ILE A 182 6.25 -10.96 -20.04
N TYR A 183 7.05 -11.88 -20.56
CA TYR A 183 7.46 -11.85 -21.97
C TYR A 183 6.47 -12.66 -22.82
N PRO A 184 6.17 -12.22 -24.05
CA PRO A 184 5.49 -13.06 -25.02
C PRO A 184 6.39 -14.26 -25.33
N LEU A 185 5.88 -15.48 -25.13
CA LEU A 185 6.52 -16.69 -25.67
C LEU A 185 6.27 -16.69 -27.18
N ASP A 186 7.28 -16.30 -27.95
CA ASP A 186 7.28 -16.46 -29.41
C ASP A 186 7.17 -17.93 -29.77
N SER A 187 5.94 -18.38 -30.02
CA SER A 187 5.66 -19.56 -30.84
C SER A 187 4.23 -19.44 -31.38
N CYS A 188 4.05 -18.52 -32.32
CA CYS A 188 2.99 -18.63 -33.31
C CYS A 188 3.41 -19.73 -34.30
N VAL A 189 2.69 -20.84 -34.31
CA VAL A 189 2.70 -21.77 -35.45
C VAL A 189 1.41 -21.53 -36.22
N ASP A 190 1.55 -21.32 -37.53
CA ASP A 190 0.49 -21.04 -38.51
C ASP A 190 -0.66 -22.07 -38.49
#